data_AF-A0A352L7I8-F1
#
_entry.id   AF-A0A352L7I8-F1
#
_cell.length_a   1.000
_cell.length_b   1.000
_cell.length_c   1.000
_cell.angle_alpha   90.00
_cell.angle_beta   90.00
_cell.angle_gamma   90.00
#
_symmetry.space_group_name_H-M   'P 1'
#
loop_
_entity.id
_entity.type
_entity.pdbx_description
1 polymer ?
#
loop_
_entity_poly.entity_id
_entity_poly.type
_entity_poly.pdbx_seq_one_letter_code
_entity_poly.pdbx_strand_id
1 'polypeptide(L)'
;AKGNNPVGTGASKLLIDALLKPTGQAKFVSCSPNEFSFENGSLGGVGHGVFTWHLLEALRGSAQADAQNFIRLGAVSRYVSDGVQKWAQDNNRPLQTPKLVCLEATRDLPLALRSSDLQTVIALLNARKTDDTFTAAFRDRLIQGLGKINPALESDQELLHNTQAFLRGDLSPR
;
A
#
# COMPACT_ATOMS: atom_id res chain seq x y z
N ALA A 1 -32.64 10.75 -1.26
CA ALA A 1 -31.28 10.47 -0.75
C ALA A 1 -31.32 9.16 0.04
N LYS A 2 -30.90 8.03 -0.56
CA LYS A 2 -30.68 6.75 0.12
C LYS A 2 -29.19 6.44 -0.03
N GLY A 3 -28.40 6.80 0.97
CA GLY A 3 -26.95 6.60 0.97
C GLY A 3 -26.49 6.37 2.39
N ASN A 4 -26.93 5.27 3.01
CA ASN A 4 -26.59 4.94 4.39
C ASN A 4 -26.22 3.46 4.56
N ASN A 5 -25.56 2.88 3.56
CA ASN A 5 -24.84 1.62 3.76
C ASN A 5 -23.38 1.99 4.04
N PRO A 6 -22.84 1.72 5.24
CA PRO A 6 -21.40 1.81 5.44
C PRO A 6 -20.74 0.84 4.44
N VAL A 7 -20.04 1.39 3.45
CA VAL A 7 -19.17 0.60 2.57
C VAL A 7 -17.90 0.36 3.36
N GLY A 8 -17.94 -0.68 4.20
CA GLY A 8 -16.82 -1.08 5.03
C GLY A 8 -17.27 -1.92 6.22
N THR A 9 -16.66 -3.08 6.39
CA THR A 9 -16.71 -3.79 7.67
C THR A 9 -15.97 -2.94 8.71
N GLY A 10 -16.46 -2.90 9.95
CA GLY A 10 -15.71 -2.30 11.06
C GLY A 10 -14.30 -2.89 11.15
N ALA A 11 -13.36 -2.12 11.71
CA ALA A 11 -11.98 -2.57 11.86
C ALA A 11 -11.92 -3.99 12.46
N SER A 12 -11.15 -4.88 11.83
CA SER A 12 -11.09 -6.28 12.25
C SER A 12 -10.63 -6.38 13.70
N LYS A 13 -11.18 -7.33 14.46
CA LYS A 13 -10.74 -7.58 15.84
C LYS A 13 -9.23 -7.78 15.92
N LEU A 14 -8.65 -8.41 14.90
CA LEU A 14 -7.19 -8.57 14.75
C LEU A 14 -6.45 -7.22 14.72
N LEU A 15 -6.91 -6.25 13.92
CA LEU A 15 -6.30 -4.92 13.85
C LEU A 15 -6.47 -4.17 15.18
N ILE A 16 -7.65 -4.22 15.79
CA ILE A 16 -7.90 -3.58 17.08
C ILE A 16 -6.99 -4.17 18.17
N ASP A 17 -6.92 -5.49 18.28
CA ASP A 17 -6.04 -6.18 19.24
C ASP A 17 -4.57 -5.83 19.01
N ALA A 18 -4.16 -5.64 17.75
CA ALA A 18 -2.80 -5.22 17.42
C ALA A 18 -2.52 -3.74 17.74
N LEU A 19 -3.49 -2.85 17.54
CA LEU A 19 -3.38 -1.41 17.88
C LEU A 19 -3.37 -1.15 19.39
N LEU A 20 -4.07 -1.98 20.16
CA LEU A 20 -4.09 -1.87 21.63
C LEU A 20 -2.76 -2.27 22.28
N LYS A 21 -1.88 -2.97 21.56
CA LYS A 21 -0.54 -3.30 22.06
C LYS A 21 0.33 -2.03 22.08
N PRO A 22 0.92 -1.66 23.23
CA PRO A 22 1.79 -0.51 23.29
C PRO A 22 3.05 -0.76 22.47
N THR A 23 3.30 0.12 21.50
CA THR A 23 4.47 0.04 20.61
C THR A 23 5.42 1.23 20.77
N GLY A 24 5.01 2.26 21.52
CA GLY A 24 5.81 3.44 21.82
C GLY A 24 5.56 4.61 20.87
N GLN A 25 6.61 5.43 20.65
CA GLN A 25 6.57 6.60 19.77
C GLN A 25 7.61 6.47 18.67
N ALA A 26 7.24 6.92 17.47
CA ALA A 26 8.15 7.07 16.34
C ALA A 26 8.10 8.49 15.78
N LYS A 27 9.24 8.97 15.28
CA LYS A 27 9.37 10.20 14.50
C LYS A 27 9.90 9.82 13.13
N PHE A 28 9.12 10.07 12.08
CA PHE A 28 9.55 9.84 10.70
C PHE A 28 9.64 11.17 9.97
N VAL A 29 10.86 11.63 9.71
CA VAL A 29 11.11 12.93 9.06
C VAL A 29 11.43 12.74 7.58
N SER A 30 11.02 13.71 6.76
CA SER A 30 11.03 13.59 5.30
C SER A 30 12.42 13.64 4.66
N CYS A 31 13.40 14.24 5.33
CA CYS A 31 14.79 14.36 4.88
C CYS A 31 15.75 14.41 6.08
N SER A 32 17.04 14.21 5.81
CA SER A 32 18.11 14.31 6.79
C SER A 32 18.64 15.76 6.90
N PRO A 33 19.49 16.07 7.90
CA PRO A 33 20.08 17.39 8.01
C PRO A 33 20.83 17.80 6.73
N ASN A 34 20.69 19.07 6.34
CA ASN A 34 21.28 19.66 5.12
C ASN A 34 20.74 19.10 3.79
N GLU A 35 19.63 18.36 3.82
CA GLU A 35 18.92 17.91 2.62
C GLU A 35 17.61 18.70 2.42
N PHE A 36 17.06 18.61 1.21
CA PHE A 36 15.78 19.23 0.86
C PHE A 36 14.64 18.20 0.89
N SER A 37 13.46 18.66 1.31
CA SER A 37 12.22 17.91 1.13
C SER A 37 11.55 18.38 -0.17
N PHE A 38 11.53 17.52 -1.19
CA PHE A 38 11.04 17.90 -2.52
C PHE A 38 9.52 17.75 -2.66
N GLU A 39 8.95 18.62 -3.49
CA GLU A 39 7.58 18.58 -4.00
C GLU A 39 7.60 18.26 -5.49
N ASN A 40 6.62 17.50 -5.97
CA ASN A 40 6.48 17.22 -7.40
C ASN A 40 5.01 17.25 -7.83
N GLY A 41 4.71 18.14 -8.79
CA GLY A 41 3.38 18.35 -9.36
C GLY A 41 2.81 17.15 -10.14
N SER A 42 3.64 16.21 -10.59
CA SER A 42 3.18 15.03 -11.33
C SER A 42 2.76 13.87 -10.42
N LEU A 43 3.05 13.91 -9.12
CA LEU A 43 2.68 12.86 -8.17
C LEU A 43 1.21 13.03 -7.74
N GLY A 44 0.41 11.96 -7.83
CA GLY A 44 -0.99 11.93 -7.40
C GLY A 44 -1.96 12.84 -8.17
N GLY A 45 -1.58 13.33 -9.36
CA GLY A 45 -2.45 14.12 -10.25
C GLY A 45 -2.68 15.58 -9.84
N VAL A 46 -2.50 15.92 -8.57
CA VAL A 46 -2.59 17.30 -8.02
C VAL A 46 -1.27 17.82 -7.47
N GLY A 47 -0.23 16.97 -7.44
CA GLY A 47 1.06 17.24 -6.83
C GLY A 47 1.15 16.77 -5.38
N HIS A 48 2.33 16.29 -4.99
CA HIS A 48 2.64 15.88 -3.62
C HIS A 48 4.12 16.07 -3.30
N GLY A 49 4.40 16.22 -2.00
CA GLY A 49 5.73 16.01 -1.44
C GLY A 49 6.17 14.58 -1.72
N VAL A 50 7.39 14.39 -2.20
CA VAL A 50 7.91 13.08 -2.62
C VAL A 50 7.84 12.07 -1.45
N PHE A 51 8.22 12.51 -0.25
CA PHE A 51 8.06 11.73 0.99
C PHE A 51 6.60 11.36 1.26
N THR A 52 5.71 12.36 1.24
CA THR A 52 4.28 12.17 1.54
C THR A 52 3.63 11.24 0.55
N TRP A 53 3.96 11.35 -0.73
CA TRP A 53 3.50 10.44 -1.78
C TRP A 53 3.88 9.00 -1.47
N HIS A 54 5.16 8.71 -1.25
CA HIS A 54 5.60 7.35 -0.94
C HIS A 54 5.02 6.83 0.38
N LEU A 55 4.82 7.70 1.38
CA LEU A 55 4.18 7.33 2.64
C LEU A 55 2.72 6.89 2.43
N LEU A 56 1.97 7.64 1.62
CA LEU A 56 0.60 7.27 1.28
C LEU A 56 0.53 5.97 0.49
N GLU A 57 1.40 5.78 -0.50
CA GLU A 57 1.48 4.55 -1.28
C GLU A 57 1.83 3.34 -0.40
N ALA A 58 2.76 3.50 0.54
CA ALA A 58 3.09 2.47 1.52
C ALA A 58 1.85 2.03 2.32
N LEU A 59 1.10 3.00 2.86
CA LEU A 59 -0.10 2.75 3.66
C LEU A 59 -1.28 2.20 2.82
N ARG A 60 -1.33 2.52 1.53
CA ARG A 60 -2.32 1.99 0.58
C ARG A 60 -2.07 0.54 0.17
N GLY A 61 -0.90 -0.03 0.50
CA GLY A 61 -0.62 -1.43 0.20
C GLY A 61 0.70 -1.71 -0.50
N SER A 62 1.43 -0.68 -0.93
CA SER A 62 2.66 -0.86 -1.69
C SER A 62 3.83 -1.31 -0.82
N ALA A 63 3.83 -0.99 0.48
CA ALA A 63 4.77 -1.58 1.42
C ALA A 63 4.47 -3.07 1.64
N GLN A 64 5.52 -3.86 1.83
CA GLN A 64 5.40 -5.30 2.05
C GLN A 64 4.65 -5.59 3.37
N ALA A 65 3.57 -6.34 3.26
CA ALA A 65 2.82 -6.84 4.42
C ALA A 65 3.51 -8.07 5.03
N ASP A 66 3.30 -8.29 6.33
CA ASP A 66 3.74 -9.49 7.03
C ASP A 66 2.80 -10.69 6.80
N ALA A 67 3.09 -11.81 7.47
CA ALA A 67 2.30 -13.04 7.37
C ALA A 67 0.84 -12.90 7.84
N GLN A 68 0.53 -11.87 8.62
CA GLN A 68 -0.83 -11.55 9.09
C GLN A 68 -1.45 -10.39 8.28
N ASN A 69 -0.89 -10.07 7.12
CA ASN A 69 -1.28 -8.98 6.23
C ASN A 69 -1.13 -7.57 6.84
N PHE A 70 -0.42 -7.41 7.95
CA PHE A 70 -0.15 -6.09 8.49
C PHE A 70 0.98 -5.40 7.72
N ILE A 71 0.74 -4.13 7.40
CA ILE A 71 1.76 -3.19 6.95
C ILE A 71 2.26 -2.47 8.19
N ARG A 72 3.46 -2.85 8.63
CA ARG A 72 4.09 -2.33 9.85
C ARG A 72 5.00 -1.14 9.55
N LEU A 73 5.23 -0.28 10.55
CA LEU A 73 6.11 0.89 10.44
C LEU A 73 7.51 0.55 9.88
N GLY A 74 8.07 -0.60 10.24
CA GLY A 74 9.35 -1.07 9.72
C GLY A 74 9.33 -1.29 8.20
N ALA A 75 8.24 -1.82 7.64
CA ALA A 75 8.06 -2.00 6.21
C ALA A 75 7.75 -0.68 5.49
N VAL A 76 6.92 0.18 6.10
CA VAL A 76 6.61 1.52 5.60
C VAL A 76 7.88 2.35 5.48
N SER A 77 8.71 2.38 6.52
CA SER A 77 9.95 3.18 6.51
C SER A 77 10.92 2.75 5.42
N ARG A 78 11.11 1.44 5.20
CA ARG A 78 11.93 0.93 4.09
C ARG A 78 11.39 1.38 2.75
N TYR A 79 10.11 1.12 2.47
CA TYR A 79 9.48 1.51 1.20
C TYR A 79 9.60 3.01 0.92
N VAL A 80 9.35 3.84 1.94
CA VAL A 80 9.44 5.30 1.81
C VAL A 80 10.87 5.75 1.58
N SER A 81 11.84 5.24 2.35
CA SER A 81 13.26 5.60 2.16
C SER A 81 13.76 5.20 0.77
N ASP A 82 13.46 3.98 0.31
CA ASP A 82 13.88 3.48 -0.99
C ASP A 82 13.26 4.31 -2.13
N GLY A 83 11.95 4.58 -2.04
CA GLY A 83 11.22 5.35 -3.05
C GLY A 83 11.69 6.80 -3.17
N VAL A 84 11.89 7.47 -2.03
CA VAL A 84 12.33 8.87 -2.00
C VAL A 84 13.76 9.02 -2.53
N GLN A 85 14.68 8.14 -2.11
CA GLN A 85 16.06 8.16 -2.60
C GLN A 85 16.12 7.85 -4.09
N LYS A 86 15.38 6.83 -4.55
CA LYS A 86 15.28 6.48 -5.96
C LYS A 86 14.72 7.65 -6.78
N TRP A 87 13.65 8.29 -6.32
CA TRP A 87 13.08 9.44 -7.01
C TRP A 87 14.10 10.58 -7.15
N ALA A 88 14.86 10.88 -6.09
CA ALA A 88 15.88 11.93 -6.13
C ALA A 88 16.97 11.60 -7.17
N GLN A 89 17.43 10.34 -7.20
CA GLN A 89 18.40 9.85 -8.19
C GLN A 89 17.85 9.96 -9.62
N ASP A 90 16.66 9.41 -9.87
CA ASP A 90 16.05 9.36 -11.20
C ASP A 90 15.75 10.78 -11.75
N ASN A 91 15.57 11.77 -10.87
CA ASN A 91 15.30 13.17 -11.24
C ASN A 91 16.54 14.08 -11.17
N ASN A 92 17.74 13.52 -11.02
CA ASN A 92 19.01 14.26 -10.87
C ASN A 92 18.93 15.36 -9.81
N ARG A 93 18.30 15.06 -8.66
CA ARG A 93 18.19 15.97 -7.52
C ARG A 93 19.25 15.64 -6.46
N PRO A 94 19.60 16.62 -5.60
CA PRO A 94 20.31 16.32 -4.36
C PRO A 94 19.60 15.23 -3.55
N LEU A 95 20.36 14.54 -2.70
CA LEU A 95 19.82 13.44 -1.90
C LEU A 95 18.68 13.93 -0.98
N GLN A 96 17.64 13.10 -0.90
CA GLN A 96 16.61 13.21 0.14
C GLN A 96 16.52 11.84 0.84
N THR A 97 16.86 11.83 2.13
CA THR A 97 16.98 10.64 2.97
C THR A 97 16.00 10.74 4.13
N PRO A 98 14.80 10.13 4.02
CA PRO A 98 13.88 10.04 5.14
C PRO A 98 14.52 9.32 6.32
N LYS A 99 14.29 9.83 7.54
CA LYS A 99 14.90 9.29 8.75
C LYS A 99 13.83 8.89 9.77
N LEU A 100 13.84 7.61 10.13
CA LEU A 100 13.01 7.07 11.21
C LEU A 100 13.80 7.05 12.53
N VAL A 101 13.24 7.67 13.57
CA VAL A 101 13.74 7.63 14.95
C VAL A 101 12.67 6.99 15.82
N CYS A 102 12.95 5.78 16.30
CA CYS A 102 12.05 5.02 17.16
C CYS A 102 12.84 3.96 17.95
N LEU A 103 12.17 3.30 18.91
CA LEU A 103 12.69 2.06 19.49
C LEU A 103 12.52 0.92 18.49
N GLU A 104 13.33 -0.13 18.60
CA GLU A 104 13.25 -1.26 17.66
C GLU A 104 11.88 -1.94 17.71
N ALA A 105 11.32 -2.14 18.91
CA ALA A 105 9.97 -2.70 19.09
C ALA A 105 8.87 -1.83 18.44
N THR A 106 9.09 -0.52 18.27
CA THR A 106 8.12 0.37 17.61
C THR A 106 8.02 0.09 16.11
N ARG A 107 9.04 -0.54 15.50
CA ARG A 107 8.98 -0.92 14.07
C ARG A 107 7.85 -1.92 13.79
N ASP A 108 7.38 -2.63 14.81
CA ASP A 108 6.26 -3.56 14.70
C ASP A 108 4.88 -2.90 14.78
N LEU A 109 4.81 -1.58 14.98
CA LEU A 109 3.55 -0.82 14.98
C LEU A 109 2.75 -1.09 13.70
N PRO A 110 1.54 -1.69 13.78
CA PRO A 110 0.67 -1.86 12.62
C PRO A 110 0.13 -0.48 12.20
N LEU A 111 0.35 -0.11 10.94
CA LEU A 111 -0.13 1.15 10.38
C LEU A 111 -1.28 0.97 9.39
N ALA A 112 -1.31 -0.17 8.70
CA ALA A 112 -2.43 -0.57 7.86
C ALA A 112 -2.57 -2.09 7.89
N LEU A 113 -3.78 -2.58 7.60
CA LEU A 113 -4.02 -3.98 7.30
C LEU A 113 -4.27 -4.07 5.80
N ARG A 114 -3.41 -4.81 5.08
CA ARG A 114 -3.65 -5.08 3.67
C ARG A 114 -4.95 -5.86 3.57
N SER A 115 -5.90 -5.34 2.82
CA SER A 115 -7.17 -6.01 2.64
C SER A 115 -6.95 -7.32 1.89
N SER A 116 -7.17 -8.44 2.59
CA SER A 116 -7.40 -9.75 1.97
C SER A 116 -8.89 -9.96 1.68
N ASP A 117 -9.73 -8.96 1.93
CA ASP A 117 -11.14 -9.03 1.63
C ASP A 117 -11.31 -8.97 0.10
N LEU A 118 -11.79 -10.09 -0.42
CA LEU A 118 -12.17 -10.30 -1.80
C LEU A 118 -12.98 -9.12 -2.35
N GLN A 119 -13.88 -8.53 -1.55
CA GLN A 119 -14.70 -7.39 -1.98
C GLN A 119 -13.86 -6.13 -2.24
N THR A 120 -12.81 -5.90 -1.45
CA THR A 120 -11.89 -4.79 -1.66
C THR A 120 -11.07 -5.00 -2.94
N VAL A 121 -10.60 -6.23 -3.20
CA VAL A 121 -9.86 -6.55 -4.43
C VAL A 121 -10.76 -6.39 -5.66
N ILE A 122 -12.01 -6.83 -5.57
CA ILE A 122 -13.03 -6.62 -6.62
C ILE A 122 -13.29 -5.12 -6.83
N ALA A 123 -13.41 -4.32 -5.76
CA ALA A 123 -13.60 -2.87 -5.88
C ALA A 123 -12.41 -2.18 -6.56
N LEU A 124 -11.18 -2.56 -6.22
CA LEU A 124 -9.97 -2.04 -6.86
C LEU A 124 -9.89 -2.41 -8.35
N LEU A 125 -10.25 -3.64 -8.71
CA LEU A 125 -10.34 -4.07 -10.11
C LEU A 125 -11.35 -3.24 -10.90
N ASN A 126 -12.52 -2.98 -10.33
CA ASN A 126 -13.55 -2.15 -10.95
C ASN A 126 -13.10 -0.69 -11.14
N ALA A 127 -12.33 -0.14 -10.20
CA ALA A 127 -11.85 1.24 -10.26
C ALA A 127 -10.66 1.44 -11.22
N ARG A 128 -9.94 0.37 -11.60
CA ARG A 128 -8.80 0.46 -12.52
C ARG A 128 -9.25 0.80 -13.94
N LYS A 129 -8.61 1.83 -14.53
CA LYS A 129 -8.82 2.19 -15.93
C LYS A 129 -8.35 1.05 -16.84
N THR A 130 -9.16 0.73 -17.84
CA THR A 130 -8.84 -0.28 -18.84
C THR A 130 -8.00 0.30 -19.97
N ASP A 131 -7.11 -0.51 -20.52
CA ASP A 131 -6.27 -0.20 -21.67
C ASP A 131 -6.11 -1.45 -22.57
N ASP A 132 -5.24 -1.37 -23.56
CA ASP A 132 -5.01 -2.45 -24.53
C ASP A 132 -4.46 -3.75 -23.89
N THR A 133 -3.80 -3.63 -22.74
CA THR A 133 -3.24 -4.75 -21.97
C THR A 133 -4.15 -5.22 -20.84
N PHE A 134 -4.94 -4.32 -20.28
CA PHE A 134 -5.95 -4.59 -19.25
C PHE A 134 -7.34 -4.26 -19.76
N THR A 135 -7.86 -5.12 -20.63
CA THR A 135 -9.17 -4.93 -21.27
C THR A 135 -10.33 -5.12 -20.29
N ALA A 136 -11.49 -4.53 -20.60
CA ALA A 136 -12.72 -4.72 -19.82
C ALA A 136 -13.11 -6.21 -19.73
N ALA A 137 -13.00 -6.95 -20.84
CA ALA A 137 -13.29 -8.38 -20.86
C ALA A 137 -12.36 -9.20 -19.95
N PHE A 138 -11.07 -8.86 -19.90
CA PHE A 138 -10.13 -9.50 -18.98
C PHE A 138 -10.45 -9.17 -17.53
N ARG A 139 -10.70 -7.89 -17.21
CA ARG A 139 -11.11 -7.46 -15.87
C ARG A 139 -12.35 -8.22 -15.39
N ASP A 140 -13.39 -8.30 -16.22
CA ASP A 140 -14.66 -8.90 -15.82
C ASP A 140 -14.52 -10.41 -15.60
N ARG A 141 -13.69 -11.10 -16.41
CA ARG A 141 -13.32 -12.51 -16.18
C ARG A 141 -12.53 -12.70 -14.90
N LEU A 142 -11.58 -11.81 -14.61
CA LEU A 142 -10.77 -11.86 -13.40
C LEU A 142 -11.65 -11.68 -12.15
N ILE A 143 -12.58 -10.73 -12.17
CA ILE A 143 -13.58 -10.54 -11.10
C ILE A 143 -14.44 -11.79 -10.93
N GLN A 144 -14.92 -12.39 -12.02
CA GLN A 144 -15.72 -13.61 -11.96
C GLN A 144 -14.93 -14.80 -11.38
N GLY A 145 -13.64 -14.91 -11.72
CA GLY A 145 -12.75 -15.94 -11.17
C GLY A 145 -12.52 -15.74 -9.67
N LEU A 146 -12.21 -14.51 -9.27
CA LEU A 146 -12.06 -14.13 -7.87
C LEU A 146 -13.33 -14.36 -7.06
N GLY A 147 -14.52 -14.13 -7.63
CA GLY A 147 -15.80 -14.41 -6.98
C GLY A 147 -16.05 -15.88 -6.63
N LYS A 148 -15.24 -16.82 -7.14
CA LYS A 148 -15.35 -18.26 -6.90
C LYS A 148 -14.29 -18.81 -5.95
N ILE A 149 -13.36 -17.98 -5.48
CA ILE A 149 -12.27 -18.45 -4.64
C ILE A 149 -12.73 -18.67 -3.20
N ASN A 150 -12.09 -19.62 -2.55
CA ASN A 150 -12.20 -19.87 -1.13
C ASN A 150 -10.90 -19.41 -0.44
N PRO A 151 -10.90 -18.25 0.26
CA PRO A 151 -9.69 -17.72 0.90
C PRO A 151 -9.12 -18.60 2.04
N ALA A 152 -9.80 -19.70 2.40
CA ALA A 152 -9.27 -20.72 3.30
C ALA A 152 -8.29 -21.70 2.62
N LEU A 153 -8.17 -21.69 1.30
CA LEU A 153 -7.24 -22.53 0.53
C LEU A 153 -5.99 -21.71 0.15
N GLU A 154 -4.79 -22.28 0.34
CA GLU A 154 -3.52 -21.61 0.03
C GLU A 154 -3.40 -21.18 -1.44
N SER A 155 -3.87 -22.00 -2.40
CA SER A 155 -3.87 -21.67 -3.83
C SER A 155 -4.67 -20.41 -4.16
N ASP A 156 -5.74 -20.18 -3.42
CA ASP A 156 -6.65 -19.06 -3.63
C ASP A 156 -6.11 -17.78 -2.97
N GLN A 157 -5.32 -17.93 -1.91
CA GLN A 157 -4.53 -16.84 -1.34
C GLN A 157 -3.41 -16.39 -2.28
N GLU A 158 -2.74 -17.34 -2.95
CA GLU A 158 -1.73 -17.04 -3.96
C GLU A 158 -2.32 -16.28 -5.16
N LEU A 159 -3.49 -16.70 -5.66
CA LEU A 159 -4.19 -16.00 -6.72
C LEU A 159 -4.57 -14.56 -6.33
N LEU A 160 -5.06 -14.36 -5.10
CA LEU A 160 -5.35 -13.02 -4.57
C LEU A 160 -4.08 -12.16 -4.51
N HIS A 161 -2.99 -12.72 -4.00
CA HIS A 161 -1.70 -12.04 -3.89
C HIS A 161 -1.18 -11.60 -5.26
N ASN A 162 -1.18 -12.52 -6.24
CA ASN A 162 -0.70 -12.24 -7.60
C ASN A 162 -1.59 -11.23 -8.32
N THR A 163 -2.91 -11.28 -8.09
CA THR A 163 -3.83 -10.28 -8.66
C THR A 163 -3.56 -8.89 -8.09
N GLN A 164 -3.27 -8.78 -6.79
CA GLN A 164 -2.87 -7.51 -6.17
C GLN A 164 -1.51 -7.02 -6.69
N ALA A 165 -0.53 -7.90 -6.90
CA ALA A 165 0.76 -7.54 -7.48
C ALA A 165 0.61 -7.03 -8.93
N PHE A 166 -0.23 -7.67 -9.74
CA PHE A 166 -0.58 -7.20 -11.07
C PHE A 166 -1.26 -5.82 -11.07
N LEU A 167 -2.22 -5.60 -10.16
CA LEU A 167 -2.89 -4.30 -10.02
C LEU A 167 -1.93 -3.15 -9.68
N ARG A 168 -0.83 -3.44 -9.00
CA ARG A 168 0.22 -2.48 -8.64
C ARG A 168 1.25 -2.25 -9.76
N GLY A 169 1.21 -3.06 -10.81
CA GLY A 169 2.19 -3.02 -11.90
C GLY A 169 3.47 -3.83 -11.63
N ASP A 170 3.54 -4.57 -10.51
CA ASP A 170 4.69 -5.42 -10.16
C ASP A 170 4.75 -6.69 -11.03
N LEU A 171 3.61 -7.08 -11.61
CA LEU A 171 3.48 -8.16 -12.57
C LEU A 171 2.89 -7.60 -13.86
N SER A 172 3.61 -7.76 -14.97
CA SER A 172 3.09 -7.45 -16.30
C SER A 172 2.46 -8.69 -16.92
N PRO A 173 1.32 -8.56 -17.62
CA PRO A 173 0.80 -9.67 -18.41
C PRO A 173 1.81 -9.95 -19.53
N ARG A 174 2.15 -11.23 -19.73
CA ARG A 174 2.95 -11.66 -20.88
C ARG A 174 2.12 -11.60 -22.15
#